data_AF-A0AAW0Q621-F1
#
_entry.id   AF-A0AAW0Q621-F1
#
_cell.length_a   1.000
_cell.length_b   1.000
_cell.length_c   1.000
_cell.angle_alpha   90.00
_cell.angle_beta   90.00
_cell.angle_gamma   90.00
#
_symmetry.space_group_name_H-M   'P 1'
#
loop_
_entity.id
_entity.type
_entity.pdbx_description
1 polymer ?
#
loop_
_entity_poly.entity_id
_entity_poly.type
_entity_poly.pdbx_seq_one_letter_code
_entity_poly.pdbx_strand_id
1 'polypeptide(L)'
;MQRRDLGSFPNLASELENQQRDSAQLDIERYKEQINVCLSEFDKRFQDFALLEPVATFMCNPFRETTDIGAVASRIASLFHMNTLELEDEILTLQADIQLKSMAQEPFWNLLREETYPNMRKCATFLTALFGSTYLCESAFSHMKCIKSKYRSTMTDDHLEACMRLTLSSYSPNYENLTDSLQCKSSQ
;
A
#
# COMPACT_ATOMS: atom_id res chain seq x y z
N MET A 1 15.22 -32.56 29.76
CA MET A 1 15.85 -31.22 29.80
C MET A 1 15.98 -30.75 28.35
N GLN A 2 15.01 -30.01 27.83
CA GLN A 2 15.06 -29.49 26.45
C GLN A 2 16.06 -28.33 26.43
N ARG A 3 17.21 -28.51 25.76
CA ARG A 3 18.10 -27.38 25.46
C ARG A 3 17.32 -26.39 24.61
N ARG A 4 17.17 -25.16 25.10
CA ARG A 4 16.56 -24.05 24.36
C ARG A 4 17.59 -23.58 23.33
N ASP A 5 17.65 -24.26 22.20
CA ASP A 5 18.50 -23.88 21.08
C ASP A 5 17.99 -22.57 20.46
N LEU A 6 18.83 -21.54 20.47
CA LEU A 6 18.54 -20.21 19.92
C LEU A 6 19.14 -20.03 18.52
N GLY A 7 19.56 -21.09 17.82
CA GLY A 7 20.18 -21.02 16.50
C GLY A 7 19.35 -20.25 15.46
N SER A 8 18.02 -20.22 15.59
CA SER A 8 17.12 -19.46 14.72
C SER A 8 17.00 -17.97 15.06
N PHE A 9 17.55 -17.51 16.18
CA PHE A 9 17.40 -16.14 16.71
C PHE A 9 18.76 -15.53 17.09
N PRO A 10 19.65 -15.27 16.12
CA PRO A 10 21.04 -14.84 16.39
C PRO A 10 21.12 -13.52 17.17
N ASN A 11 20.23 -12.56 16.89
CA ASN A 11 20.19 -11.28 17.61
C ASN A 11 19.80 -11.46 19.10
N LEU A 12 18.90 -12.41 19.39
CA LEU A 12 18.49 -12.70 20.76
C LEU A 12 19.61 -13.40 21.54
N ALA A 13 20.35 -14.30 20.87
CA ALA A 13 21.53 -14.94 21.46
C ALA A 13 22.61 -13.91 21.82
N SER A 14 22.95 -12.99 20.91
CA SER A 14 23.91 -11.91 21.17
C SER A 14 23.48 -10.98 22.30
N GLU A 15 22.19 -10.63 22.40
CA GLU A 15 21.69 -9.79 23.48
C GLU A 15 21.73 -10.47 24.85
N LEU A 16 21.46 -11.78 24.90
CA LEU A 16 21.57 -12.58 26.13
C LEU A 16 23.02 -12.71 26.62
N GLU A 17 23.96 -12.91 25.68
CA GLU A 17 25.40 -12.88 25.97
C GLU A 17 25.83 -11.53 26.54
N ASN A 18 25.41 -10.43 25.92
CA ASN A 18 25.69 -9.06 26.38
C ASN A 18 25.14 -8.78 27.79
N GLN A 19 23.96 -9.32 28.12
CA GLN A 19 23.31 -9.15 29.42
C GLN A 19 23.73 -10.21 30.45
N GLN A 20 24.62 -11.14 30.12
CA GLN A 20 25.01 -12.28 30.97
C GLN A 20 23.81 -13.12 31.47
N ARG A 21 22.77 -13.26 30.64
CA ARG A 21 21.55 -14.03 30.98
C ARG A 21 21.54 -15.36 30.25
N ASP A 22 21.12 -16.41 30.93
CA ASP A 22 20.89 -17.71 30.29
C ASP A 22 19.51 -17.73 29.59
N SER A 23 19.42 -18.44 28.48
CA SER A 23 18.19 -18.81 27.78
C SER A 23 17.08 -19.36 28.70
N ALA A 24 17.44 -19.99 29.83
CA ALA A 24 16.51 -20.46 30.85
C ALA A 24 15.79 -19.32 31.60
N GLN A 25 16.40 -18.14 31.70
CA GLN A 25 15.87 -16.94 32.37
C GLN A 25 14.92 -16.11 31.47
N LEU A 26 14.75 -16.53 30.21
CA LEU A 26 13.77 -15.90 29.32
C LEU A 26 12.36 -16.19 29.79
N ASP A 27 11.59 -15.12 29.95
CA ASP A 27 10.16 -15.15 30.20
C ASP A 27 9.41 -15.42 28.88
N ILE A 28 9.41 -16.69 28.49
CA ILE A 28 8.77 -17.15 27.23
C ILE A 28 7.29 -16.79 27.20
N GLU A 29 6.59 -16.85 28.34
CA GLU A 29 5.16 -16.57 28.41
C GLU A 29 4.88 -15.09 28.13
N ARG A 30 5.68 -14.18 28.68
CA ARG A 30 5.60 -12.76 28.31
C ARG A 30 5.82 -12.53 26.81
N TYR A 31 6.80 -13.19 26.20
CA TYR A 31 7.04 -13.01 24.76
C TYR A 31 5.90 -13.57 23.91
N LYS A 32 5.34 -14.72 24.28
CA LYS A 32 4.13 -15.26 23.63
C LYS A 32 2.95 -14.29 23.72
N GLU A 33 2.74 -13.71 24.91
CA GLU A 33 1.69 -12.70 25.10
C GLU A 33 1.90 -11.50 24.17
N GLN A 34 3.12 -10.96 24.10
CA GLN A 34 3.43 -9.83 23.21
C GLN A 34 3.24 -10.18 21.72
N ILE A 35 3.61 -11.39 21.30
CA ILE A 35 3.36 -11.87 19.93
C ILE A 35 1.86 -11.94 19.66
N ASN A 36 1.07 -12.49 20.60
CA ASN A 36 -0.39 -12.57 20.45
C ASN A 36 -1.04 -11.19 20.37
N VAL A 37 -0.58 -10.23 21.19
CA VAL A 37 -1.03 -8.83 21.10
C VAL A 37 -0.71 -8.27 19.71
N CYS A 38 0.52 -8.46 19.23
CA CYS A 38 0.93 -7.98 17.91
C CYS A 38 0.09 -8.58 16.77
N LEU A 39 -0.19 -9.90 16.83
CA LEU A 39 -1.07 -10.58 15.89
C LEU A 39 -2.49 -10.01 15.94
N SER A 40 -3.05 -9.80 17.14
CA SER A 40 -4.41 -9.24 17.28
C SER A 40 -4.52 -7.81 16.74
N GLU A 41 -3.50 -6.98 16.96
CA GLU A 41 -3.45 -5.61 16.43
C GLU A 41 -3.24 -5.62 14.91
N PHE A 42 -2.48 -6.57 14.37
CA PHE A 42 -2.36 -6.78 12.94
C PHE A 42 -3.72 -7.15 12.34
N ASP A 43 -4.38 -8.18 12.85
CA ASP A 43 -5.69 -8.61 12.35
C ASP A 43 -6.72 -7.49 12.42
N LYS A 44 -6.76 -6.75 13.53
CA LYS A 44 -7.63 -5.58 13.69
C LYS A 44 -7.31 -4.47 12.69
N ARG A 45 -6.03 -4.18 12.46
CA ARG A 45 -5.60 -3.11 11.55
C ARG A 45 -5.86 -3.43 10.08
N PHE A 46 -5.82 -4.71 9.71
CA PHE A 46 -6.04 -5.18 8.34
C PHE A 46 -7.42 -5.80 8.13
N GLN A 47 -8.33 -5.68 9.10
CA GLN A 47 -9.68 -6.23 9.01
C GLN A 47 -10.44 -5.72 7.77
N ASP A 48 -10.17 -4.48 7.37
CA ASP A 48 -10.78 -3.85 6.19
C ASP A 48 -10.41 -4.56 4.87
N PHE A 49 -9.30 -5.30 4.81
CA PHE A 49 -8.95 -6.10 3.64
C PHE A 49 -9.93 -7.26 3.41
N ALA A 50 -10.59 -7.76 4.46
CA ALA A 50 -11.67 -8.74 4.32
C ALA A 50 -12.89 -8.14 3.58
N LEU A 51 -13.06 -6.82 3.63
CA LEU A 51 -14.07 -6.13 2.83
C LEU A 51 -13.62 -5.94 1.37
N LEU A 52 -12.33 -5.72 1.17
CA LEU A 52 -11.72 -5.48 -0.13
C LEU A 52 -11.53 -6.76 -0.96
N GLU A 53 -11.24 -7.90 -0.33
CA GLU A 53 -10.94 -9.16 -1.01
C GLU A 53 -12.03 -9.59 -2.02
N PRO A 54 -13.34 -9.61 -1.68
CA PRO A 54 -14.39 -9.94 -2.64
C PRO A 54 -14.44 -8.95 -3.82
N VAL A 55 -14.21 -7.67 -3.54
CA VAL A 55 -14.18 -6.63 -4.57
C VAL A 55 -12.98 -6.82 -5.50
N ALA A 56 -11.78 -6.98 -4.96
CA ALA A 56 -10.58 -7.23 -5.76
C ALA A 56 -10.70 -8.53 -6.57
N THR A 57 -11.28 -9.58 -5.98
CA THR A 57 -11.52 -10.86 -6.66
C THR A 57 -12.44 -10.68 -7.88
N PHE A 58 -13.52 -9.91 -7.72
CA PHE A 58 -14.42 -9.56 -8.81
C PHE A 58 -13.69 -8.71 -9.86
N MET A 59 -12.91 -7.72 -9.45
CA MET A 59 -12.22 -6.82 -10.37
C MET A 59 -11.13 -7.52 -11.21
N CYS A 60 -10.51 -8.57 -10.66
CA CYS A 60 -9.61 -9.44 -11.43
C CYS A 60 -10.36 -10.41 -12.35
N ASN A 61 -11.62 -10.76 -12.05
CA ASN A 61 -12.39 -11.76 -12.78
C ASN A 61 -13.87 -11.36 -12.93
N PRO A 62 -14.19 -10.27 -13.64
CA PRO A 62 -15.54 -9.68 -13.63
C PRO A 62 -16.63 -10.57 -14.26
N PHE A 63 -16.22 -11.51 -15.11
CA PHE A 63 -17.13 -12.39 -15.88
C PHE A 63 -17.29 -13.79 -15.29
N ARG A 64 -16.92 -14.02 -14.02
CA ARG A 64 -17.10 -15.31 -13.35
C ARG A 64 -18.59 -15.60 -13.14
N GLU A 65 -19.03 -16.78 -13.58
CA GLU A 65 -20.45 -17.20 -13.56
C GLU A 65 -21.03 -17.39 -12.14
N THR A 66 -20.17 -17.62 -11.14
CA THR A 66 -20.59 -17.87 -9.75
C THR A 66 -20.63 -16.61 -8.87
N THR A 67 -20.49 -15.42 -9.45
CA THR A 67 -20.46 -14.17 -8.69
C THR A 67 -21.86 -13.78 -8.21
N ASP A 68 -22.01 -13.59 -6.89
CA ASP A 68 -23.20 -12.94 -6.31
C ASP A 68 -23.11 -11.42 -6.53
N ILE A 69 -23.83 -10.95 -7.56
CA ILE A 69 -23.80 -9.57 -8.02
C ILE A 69 -24.31 -8.61 -6.94
N GLY A 70 -25.41 -8.95 -6.26
CA GLY A 70 -25.99 -8.10 -5.21
C GLY A 70 -25.05 -7.96 -4.01
N ALA A 71 -24.37 -9.05 -3.63
CA ALA A 71 -23.37 -9.01 -2.56
C ALA A 71 -22.13 -8.17 -2.95
N VAL A 72 -21.64 -8.30 -4.19
CA VAL A 72 -20.50 -7.51 -4.69
C VAL A 72 -20.86 -6.03 -4.78
N ALA A 73 -22.00 -5.70 -5.39
CA ALA A 73 -22.49 -4.32 -5.52
C ALA A 73 -22.63 -3.66 -4.14
N SER A 74 -23.24 -4.36 -3.17
CA SER A 74 -23.40 -3.85 -1.81
C SER A 74 -22.06 -3.56 -1.12
N ARG A 75 -21.04 -4.41 -1.35
CA ARG A 75 -19.71 -4.22 -0.77
C ARG A 75 -18.98 -3.02 -1.38
N ILE A 76 -18.98 -2.90 -2.71
CA ILE A 76 -18.37 -1.77 -3.42
C ILE A 76 -19.07 -0.47 -3.02
N ALA A 77 -20.41 -0.46 -2.99
CA ALA A 77 -21.19 0.71 -2.59
C ALA A 77 -20.86 1.16 -1.16
N SER A 78 -20.71 0.21 -0.23
CA SER A 78 -20.28 0.49 1.15
C SER A 78 -18.87 1.09 1.21
N LEU A 79 -17.91 0.49 0.48
CA LEU A 79 -16.50 0.91 0.51
C LEU A 79 -16.26 2.29 -0.14
N PHE A 80 -16.99 2.62 -1.20
CA PHE A 80 -16.73 3.83 -2.00
C PHE A 80 -17.88 4.84 -1.97
N HIS A 81 -18.86 4.65 -1.08
CA HIS A 81 -20.04 5.50 -0.91
C HIS A 81 -20.79 5.76 -2.23
N MET A 82 -21.11 4.66 -2.94
CA MET A 82 -21.85 4.68 -4.21
C MET A 82 -23.29 4.20 -4.00
N ASN A 83 -24.14 4.39 -5.01
CA ASN A 83 -25.48 3.82 -5.02
C ASN A 83 -25.41 2.33 -5.39
N THR A 84 -25.88 1.46 -4.49
CA THR A 84 -25.86 0.01 -4.70
C THR A 84 -26.68 -0.42 -5.93
N LEU A 85 -27.86 0.17 -6.15
CA LEU A 85 -28.76 -0.26 -7.23
C LEU A 85 -28.22 0.13 -8.61
N GLU A 86 -27.67 1.35 -8.73
CA GLU A 86 -27.03 1.80 -9.97
C GLU A 86 -25.81 0.94 -10.30
N LEU A 87 -25.02 0.60 -9.28
CA LEU A 87 -23.86 -0.27 -9.45
C LEU A 87 -24.26 -1.71 -9.81
N GLU A 88 -25.31 -2.24 -9.22
CA GLU A 88 -25.82 -3.58 -9.53
C GLU A 88 -26.25 -3.66 -11.01
N ASP A 89 -26.93 -2.62 -11.51
CA ASP A 89 -27.34 -2.50 -12.92
C ASP A 89 -26.12 -2.39 -13.86
N GLU A 90 -25.09 -1.61 -13.48
CA GLU A 90 -23.84 -1.54 -14.22
C GLU A 90 -23.15 -2.91 -14.31
N ILE A 91 -23.09 -3.65 -13.19
CA ILE A 91 -22.46 -4.99 -13.14
C ILE A 91 -23.24 -6.00 -13.99
N LEU A 92 -24.58 -5.99 -13.91
CA LEU A 92 -25.43 -6.85 -14.74
C LEU A 92 -25.23 -6.56 -16.23
N THR A 93 -25.23 -5.28 -16.60
CA THR A 93 -24.99 -4.83 -17.97
C THR A 93 -23.60 -5.26 -18.45
N LEU A 94 -22.59 -5.13 -17.58
CA LEU A 94 -21.23 -5.56 -17.87
C LEU A 94 -21.15 -7.08 -18.11
N GLN A 95 -21.75 -7.89 -17.25
CA GLN A 95 -21.71 -9.34 -17.37
C GLN A 95 -22.42 -9.88 -18.62
N ALA A 96 -23.45 -9.17 -19.08
CA ALA A 96 -24.17 -9.49 -20.31
C ALA A 96 -23.43 -9.04 -21.60
N ASP A 97 -22.42 -8.17 -21.50
CA ASP A 97 -21.69 -7.65 -22.64
C ASP A 97 -20.67 -8.65 -23.19
N ILE A 98 -21.04 -9.32 -24.28
CA ILE A 98 -20.23 -10.32 -24.97
C ILE A 98 -18.94 -9.70 -25.56
N GLN A 99 -19.00 -8.46 -26.03
CA GLN A 99 -17.84 -7.78 -26.64
C GLN A 99 -16.81 -7.48 -25.56
N LEU A 100 -17.22 -6.84 -24.47
CA LEU A 100 -16.34 -6.58 -23.33
C LEU A 100 -15.79 -7.87 -22.73
N LYS A 101 -16.61 -8.93 -22.63
CA LYS A 101 -16.15 -10.25 -22.17
C LYS A 101 -15.04 -10.83 -23.03
N SER A 102 -15.09 -10.63 -24.35
CA SER A 102 -14.02 -11.08 -25.27
C SER A 102 -12.73 -10.27 -25.13
N MET A 103 -12.81 -9.06 -24.58
CA MET A 103 -11.70 -8.12 -24.40
C MET A 103 -11.18 -8.08 -22.95
N ALA A 104 -11.49 -9.08 -22.12
CA ALA A 104 -11.13 -9.16 -20.71
C ALA A 104 -9.63 -9.41 -20.47
N GLN A 105 -8.77 -8.49 -20.95
CA GLN A 105 -7.34 -8.44 -20.70
C GLN A 105 -6.95 -7.02 -20.23
N GLU A 106 -5.92 -6.93 -19.39
CA GLU A 106 -5.40 -5.64 -18.93
C GLU A 106 -4.97 -4.74 -20.11
N PRO A 107 -5.37 -3.45 -20.16
CA PRO A 107 -6.12 -2.69 -19.15
C PRO A 107 -7.64 -2.65 -19.42
N PHE A 108 -8.36 -3.72 -19.07
CA PHE A 108 -9.80 -3.91 -19.33
C PHE A 108 -10.67 -2.75 -18.81
N TRP A 109 -10.44 -2.31 -17.58
CA TRP A 109 -11.26 -1.30 -16.91
C TRP A 109 -11.20 0.07 -17.59
N ASN A 110 -10.16 0.35 -18.38
CA ASN A 110 -10.03 1.59 -19.16
C ASN A 110 -10.88 1.59 -20.45
N LEU A 111 -11.40 0.42 -20.87
CA LEU A 111 -12.25 0.30 -22.05
C LEU A 111 -13.71 0.67 -21.77
N LEU A 112 -14.09 0.75 -20.49
CA LEU A 112 -15.45 1.07 -20.09
C LEU A 112 -15.82 2.52 -20.43
N ARG A 113 -17.01 2.72 -21.00
CA ARG A 113 -17.56 4.05 -21.27
C ARG A 113 -18.05 4.70 -19.99
N GLU A 114 -17.75 5.98 -19.80
CA GLU A 114 -18.10 6.71 -18.57
C GLU A 114 -19.61 6.88 -18.43
N GLU A 115 -20.31 6.99 -19.55
CA GLU A 115 -21.76 7.17 -19.60
C GLU A 115 -22.52 5.90 -19.20
N THR A 116 -21.90 4.73 -19.38
CA THR A 116 -22.52 3.42 -19.14
C THR A 116 -22.05 2.79 -17.83
N TYR A 117 -20.79 3.04 -17.44
CA TYR A 117 -20.16 2.38 -16.29
C TYR A 117 -19.44 3.37 -15.35
N PRO A 118 -20.07 4.49 -14.93
CA PRO A 118 -19.41 5.50 -14.11
C PRO A 118 -18.93 4.95 -12.77
N ASN A 119 -19.73 4.11 -12.09
CA ASN A 119 -19.37 3.58 -10.78
C ASN A 119 -18.28 2.51 -10.88
N MET A 120 -18.35 1.61 -11.88
CA MET A 120 -17.31 0.59 -12.11
C MET A 120 -15.95 1.20 -12.45
N ARG A 121 -15.90 2.25 -13.27
CA ARG A 121 -14.65 2.97 -13.56
C ARG A 121 -14.08 3.65 -12.32
N LYS A 122 -14.94 4.26 -11.51
CA LYS A 122 -14.55 4.88 -10.26
C LYS A 122 -13.99 3.83 -9.28
N CYS A 123 -14.63 2.67 -9.16
CA CYS A 123 -14.15 1.53 -8.38
C CYS A 123 -12.75 1.06 -8.83
N ALA A 124 -12.56 0.85 -10.14
CA ALA A 124 -11.26 0.48 -10.71
C ALA A 124 -10.17 1.50 -10.35
N THR A 125 -10.48 2.79 -10.53
CA THR A 125 -9.56 3.89 -10.22
C THR A 125 -9.15 3.89 -8.74
N PHE A 126 -10.11 3.72 -7.83
CA PHE A 126 -9.83 3.66 -6.40
C PHE A 126 -8.93 2.48 -6.04
N LEU A 127 -9.20 1.29 -6.58
CA LEU A 127 -8.37 0.11 -6.33
C LEU A 127 -6.95 0.29 -6.83
N THR A 128 -6.76 0.80 -8.04
CA THR A 128 -5.42 1.10 -8.55
C THR A 128 -4.70 2.14 -7.69
N ALA A 129 -5.41 3.17 -7.21
CA ALA A 129 -4.85 4.20 -6.35
C ALA A 129 -4.45 3.68 -4.96
N LEU A 130 -5.20 2.74 -4.38
CA LEU A 130 -4.87 2.08 -3.11
C LEU A 130 -3.47 1.46 -3.17
N PHE A 131 -3.18 0.67 -4.21
CA PHE A 131 -1.86 0.05 -4.39
C PHE A 131 -0.76 1.07 -4.76
N GLY A 132 -1.08 2.12 -5.50
CA GLY A 132 -0.12 3.19 -5.78
C GLY A 132 0.30 3.95 -4.51
N SER A 133 -0.66 4.22 -3.62
CA SER A 133 -0.41 4.98 -2.40
C SER A 133 0.47 4.26 -1.38
N THR A 134 0.34 2.93 -1.25
CA THR A 134 1.21 2.14 -0.37
C THR A 134 2.65 2.14 -0.87
N TYR A 135 2.85 1.92 -2.18
CA TYR A 135 4.18 2.00 -2.80
C TYR A 135 4.81 3.39 -2.60
N LEU A 136 4.06 4.46 -2.83
CA LEU A 136 4.55 5.82 -2.62
C LEU A 136 4.91 6.08 -1.16
N CYS A 137 4.10 5.60 -0.21
CA CYS A 137 4.40 5.70 1.22
C CYS A 137 5.67 4.92 1.59
N GLU A 138 5.82 3.68 1.13
CA GLU A 138 7.02 2.86 1.38
C GLU A 138 8.28 3.51 0.79
N SER A 139 8.18 3.98 -0.45
CA SER A 139 9.22 4.74 -1.12
C SER A 139 9.58 6.00 -0.33
N ALA A 140 8.56 6.76 0.12
CA ALA A 140 8.73 7.94 0.96
C ALA A 140 9.48 7.62 2.25
N PHE A 141 9.09 6.59 2.99
CA PHE A 141 9.79 6.19 4.22
C PHE A 141 11.24 5.76 3.95
N SER A 142 11.48 5.03 2.86
CA SER A 142 12.82 4.62 2.44
C SER A 142 13.70 5.84 2.12
N HIS A 143 13.21 6.75 1.28
CA HIS A 143 13.91 8.01 0.96
C HIS A 143 14.13 8.87 2.20
N MET A 144 13.12 9.00 3.06
CA MET A 144 13.25 9.76 4.31
C MET A 144 14.35 9.18 5.20
N LYS A 145 14.49 7.86 5.29
CA LYS A 145 15.56 7.21 6.06
C LYS A 145 16.95 7.52 5.49
N CYS A 146 17.08 7.59 4.16
CA CYS A 146 18.33 7.99 3.50
C CYS A 146 18.63 9.48 3.71
N ILE A 147 17.62 10.34 3.59
CA ILE A 147 17.73 11.80 3.76
C ILE A 147 18.09 12.11 5.22
N LYS A 148 17.33 11.58 6.20
CA LYS A 148 17.59 11.67 7.66
C LYS A 148 18.67 10.67 8.12
N SER A 149 19.76 10.52 7.37
CA SER A 149 20.89 9.69 7.83
C SER A 149 21.50 10.26 9.12
N LYS A 150 22.17 9.40 9.89
CA LYS A 150 22.83 9.72 11.17
C LYS A 150 23.81 10.91 11.09
N TYR A 151 24.28 11.26 9.89
CA TYR A 151 25.28 12.31 9.67
C TYR A 151 24.68 13.69 9.34
N ARG A 152 23.35 13.84 9.30
CA ARG A 152 22.65 15.13 9.06
C ARG A 152 21.90 15.63 10.30
N SER A 153 22.64 15.95 11.36
CA SER A 153 22.10 16.45 12.63
C SER A 153 21.52 17.87 12.59
N THR A 154 21.66 18.61 11.48
CA THR A 154 21.21 20.01 11.33
C THR A 154 20.06 20.20 10.33
N MET A 155 19.44 19.12 9.84
CA MET A 155 18.38 19.24 8.84
C MET A 155 17.05 19.63 9.48
N THR A 156 16.50 20.77 9.07
CA THR A 156 15.16 21.22 9.50
C THR A 156 14.07 20.48 8.74
N ASP A 157 12.83 20.54 9.24
CA ASP A 157 11.68 19.92 8.58
C ASP A 157 11.39 20.53 7.20
N ASP A 158 11.57 21.85 7.03
CA ASP A 158 11.43 22.52 5.72
C ASP A 158 12.40 21.95 4.67
N HIS A 159 13.66 21.70 5.07
CA HIS A 159 14.65 21.10 4.18
C HIS A 159 14.29 19.64 3.85
N LEU A 160 13.80 18.89 4.84
CA LEU A 160 13.35 17.52 4.63
C LEU A 160 12.19 17.45 3.65
N GLU A 161 11.18 18.31 3.81
CA GLU A 161 10.04 18.39 2.91
C GLU A 161 10.48 18.68 1.47
N ALA A 162 11.37 19.67 1.29
CA ALA A 162 11.91 20.00 -0.03
C ALA A 162 12.65 18.81 -0.67
N CYS A 163 13.48 18.11 0.09
CA CYS A 163 14.18 16.91 -0.40
C CYS A 163 13.20 15.78 -0.75
N MET A 164 12.21 15.52 0.11
CA MET A 164 11.19 14.49 -0.12
C MET A 164 10.39 14.76 -1.39
N ARG A 165 10.00 16.02 -1.62
CA ARG A 165 9.30 16.43 -2.85
C ARG A 165 10.14 16.20 -4.09
N LEU A 166 11.44 16.47 -4.03
CA LEU A 166 12.36 16.19 -5.15
C LEU A 166 12.52 14.69 -5.40
N THR A 167 12.58 13.86 -4.36
CA THR A 167 12.81 12.41 -4.52
C THR A 167 11.57 11.64 -4.94
N LEU A 168 10.37 12.08 -4.53
CA LEU A 168 9.11 11.36 -4.77
C LEU A 168 8.35 11.85 -6.01
N SER A 169 8.76 12.97 -6.59
CA SER A 169 8.16 13.46 -7.83
C SER A 169 9.01 13.02 -9.03
N SER A 170 8.37 12.87 -10.18
CA SER A 170 9.04 12.78 -11.48
C SER A 170 9.57 14.14 -11.97
N TYR A 171 9.61 15.14 -11.10
CA TYR A 171 10.06 16.48 -11.43
C TYR A 171 11.55 16.48 -11.73
N SER A 172 11.91 16.72 -12.99
CA SER A 172 13.27 17.04 -13.38
C SER A 172 13.41 18.56 -13.40
N PRO A 173 14.18 19.17 -12.48
CA PRO A 173 14.46 20.60 -12.54
C PRO A 173 15.06 20.97 -13.90
N ASN A 174 14.64 22.09 -14.48
CA ASN A 174 15.29 22.62 -15.67
C ASN A 174 16.64 23.23 -15.27
N TYR A 175 17.68 22.39 -15.30
CA TYR A 175 19.04 22.78 -14.88
C TYR A 175 19.63 23.89 -15.74
N GLU A 176 19.31 23.94 -17.03
CA GLU A 176 19.80 24.96 -17.97
C GLU A 176 19.32 26.36 -17.56
N ASN A 177 18.01 26.51 -17.32
CA ASN A 177 17.45 27.77 -16.83
C ASN A 177 18.00 28.16 -15.45
N LEU A 178 18.27 27.17 -14.58
CA LEU A 178 18.86 27.46 -13.27
C LEU A 178 20.30 27.98 -13.43
N THR A 179 21.11 27.34 -14.27
CA THR A 179 22.49 27.78 -14.54
C THR A 179 22.55 29.16 -15.17
N ASP A 180 21.60 29.49 -16.05
CA ASP A 180 21.52 30.80 -16.69
C ASP A 180 21.08 31.91 -15.71
N SER A 181 20.27 31.56 -14.71
CA SER A 181 19.80 32.50 -13.68
C SER A 181 20.81 32.76 -12.57
N LEU A 182 21.81 31.89 -12.40
CA LEU A 182 22.85 32.02 -11.39
C LEU A 182 23.96 32.95 -11.91
N GLN A 183 23.95 34.21 -11.47
CA GLN A 183 25.11 35.08 -11.61
C GLN A 183 26.26 34.53 -10.75
N CYS A 184 27.21 33.85 -11.38
CA CYS A 184 28.51 33.52 -10.78
C CYS A 184 29.18 34.81 -10.31
N LYS A 185 29.17 35.07 -9.00
CA LYS A 185 30.05 36.06 -8.40
C LYS A 185 31.46 35.49 -8.45
N SER A 186 32.27 35.99 -9.38
CA SER A 186 33.70 35.74 -9.36
C SER A 186 34.25 36.22 -8.01
N SER A 187 34.92 35.32 -7.30
CA SER A 187 35.70 35.72 -6.12
C SER A 187 36.87 36.56 -6.62
N GLN A 188 36.96 37.80 -6.15
CA GLN A 188 38.13 38.68 -6.29
C GLN A 188 39.22 38.28 -5.30
#